data_AF-A0A1U8MFZ2-F1
#
_entry.id   AF-A0A1U8MFZ2-F1
#
_cell.length_a   1.000
_cell.length_b   1.000
_cell.length_c   1.000
_cell.angle_alpha   90.00
_cell.angle_beta   90.00
_cell.angle_gamma   90.00
#
_symmetry.space_group_name_H-M   'P 1'
#
loop_
_entity.id
_entity.type
_entity.pdbx_description
1 polymer ?
#
loop_
_entity_poly.entity_id
_entity_poly.type
_entity_poly.pdbx_seq_one_letter_code
_entity_poly.pdbx_strand_id
1 'polypeptide(L)'
;MRLKHLVVRCMDNPGFNLEIDSSSLSSFKVDGNSVKISVSSMSSIDEATVFRSRYYPYVQNFDTRTWIRNLAHVKKFGVNSWFSQFLAREYEVNNNGWKIFENLKVFAWFGPLEKECDLIALIDFLVHCPSLEKIEIDFRFSFWEEAGEHRPPFALERPFVENSGDGQPTVGFLDNVKKIIIHHFFGYKSEIEFIKHLMQKAVVLETLSLTYHRLEFNPESFSRGFTSCPPKELVQEVIFSLSTASSNVHISFHHTYHKLGF
;
A
#
# COMPACT_ATOMS: atom_id res chain seq x y z
N MET A 1 -35.28 -2.77 2.34
CA MET A 1 -34.09 -2.08 1.78
C MET A 1 -32.96 -3.10 1.75
N ARG A 2 -32.25 -3.29 0.62
CA ARG A 2 -31.12 -4.25 0.51
C ARG A 2 -29.81 -3.48 0.63
N LEU A 3 -29.07 -3.67 1.72
CA LEU A 3 -27.79 -3.01 1.95
C LEU A 3 -26.71 -3.62 1.06
N LYS A 4 -26.13 -2.82 0.16
CA LYS A 4 -25.08 -3.25 -0.79
C LYS A 4 -23.68 -2.76 -0.43
N HIS A 5 -23.60 -1.54 0.11
CA HIS A 5 -22.36 -0.86 0.42
C HIS A 5 -22.37 -0.45 1.89
N LEU A 6 -21.32 -0.80 2.61
CA LEU A 6 -21.14 -0.40 4.00
C LEU A 6 -19.82 0.34 4.19
N VAL A 7 -19.89 1.47 4.89
CA VAL A 7 -18.72 2.23 5.32
C VAL A 7 -18.82 2.43 6.83
N VAL A 8 -17.79 2.03 7.57
CA VAL A 8 -17.67 2.26 9.01
C VAL A 8 -16.42 3.08 9.27
N ARG A 9 -16.55 4.13 10.07
CA ARG A 9 -15.43 4.93 10.55
C ARG A 9 -15.48 4.96 12.08
N CYS A 10 -14.44 4.46 12.72
CA CYS A 10 -14.37 4.29 14.17
C CYS A 10 -12.95 4.65 14.63
N MET A 11 -12.73 5.92 14.94
CA MET A 11 -11.40 6.45 15.24
C MET A 11 -10.96 6.17 16.70
N ASP A 12 -11.89 6.20 17.66
CA ASP A 12 -11.52 6.34 19.08
C ASP A 12 -12.09 5.28 20.03
N ASN A 13 -12.79 4.24 19.52
CA ASN A 13 -13.49 3.29 20.39
C ASN A 13 -12.88 1.88 20.34
N PRO A 14 -12.10 1.46 21.35
CA PRO A 14 -11.65 0.08 21.46
C PRO A 14 -12.85 -0.84 21.74
N GLY A 15 -12.96 -1.95 20.99
CA GLY A 15 -13.95 -3.00 21.26
C GLY A 15 -15.30 -2.87 20.55
N PHE A 16 -15.39 -2.09 19.47
CA PHE A 16 -16.61 -2.02 18.67
C PHE A 16 -16.78 -3.29 17.81
N ASN A 17 -17.79 -4.09 18.14
CA ASN A 17 -18.17 -5.26 17.36
C ASN A 17 -19.35 -4.89 16.43
N LEU A 18 -19.16 -5.08 15.13
CA LEU A 18 -20.20 -4.85 14.13
C LEU A 18 -20.60 -6.17 13.50
N GLU A 19 -21.84 -6.57 13.78
CA GLU A 19 -22.47 -7.71 13.12
C GLU A 19 -23.39 -7.22 12.02
N ILE A 20 -23.18 -7.72 10.80
CA ILE A 20 -23.94 -7.33 9.62
C ILE A 20 -24.60 -8.58 9.06
N ASP A 21 -25.90 -8.66 9.22
CA ASP A 21 -26.70 -9.69 8.57
C ASP A 21 -27.26 -9.15 7.25
N SER A 22 -26.44 -9.22 6.19
CA SER A 22 -26.84 -8.79 4.85
C SER A 22 -26.22 -9.67 3.77
N SER A 23 -27.04 -10.51 3.15
CA SER A 23 -26.65 -11.34 2.01
C SER A 23 -26.49 -10.56 0.70
N SER A 24 -26.91 -9.29 0.66
CA SER A 24 -26.75 -8.41 -0.50
C SER A 24 -25.52 -7.51 -0.44
N LEU A 25 -24.71 -7.61 0.62
CA LEU A 25 -23.54 -6.77 0.79
C LEU A 25 -22.45 -7.18 -0.21
N SER A 26 -22.09 -6.26 -1.11
CA SER A 26 -21.10 -6.49 -2.17
C SER A 26 -19.81 -5.71 -1.97
N SER A 27 -19.86 -4.61 -1.21
CA SER A 27 -18.65 -3.85 -0.86
C SER A 27 -18.67 -3.37 0.58
N PHE A 28 -17.48 -3.27 1.14
CA PHE A 28 -17.31 -2.92 2.53
C PHE A 28 -16.01 -2.12 2.75
N LYS A 29 -16.10 -1.02 3.51
CA LYS A 29 -14.96 -0.17 3.87
C LYS A 29 -14.94 0.09 5.36
N VAL A 30 -13.79 -0.08 5.99
CA VAL A 30 -13.57 0.25 7.40
C VAL A 30 -12.34 1.06 7.62
N ASP A 31 -12.49 2.01 8.52
CA ASP A 31 -11.44 2.86 9.04
C ASP A 31 -11.49 2.82 10.57
N GLY A 32 -10.51 2.19 11.22
CA GLY A 32 -10.46 2.08 12.69
C GLY A 32 -9.63 0.92 13.24
N ASN A 33 -9.19 1.05 14.50
CA ASN A 33 -8.19 0.15 15.12
C ASN A 33 -8.76 -1.12 15.78
N SER A 34 -10.07 -1.20 15.98
CA SER A 34 -10.67 -2.22 16.85
C SER A 34 -12.09 -2.59 16.46
N VAL A 35 -12.36 -2.58 15.14
CA VAL A 35 -13.66 -3.00 14.62
C VAL A 35 -13.58 -4.50 14.33
N LYS A 36 -14.21 -5.33 15.18
CA LYS A 36 -14.45 -6.74 14.83
C LYS A 36 -15.70 -6.82 13.99
N ILE A 37 -15.60 -7.47 12.83
CA ILE A 37 -16.66 -7.42 11.84
C ILE A 37 -17.02 -8.82 11.44
N SER A 38 -18.27 -9.16 11.74
CA SER A 38 -18.87 -10.44 11.41
C SER A 38 -19.97 -10.18 10.41
N VAL A 39 -19.81 -10.72 9.20
CA VAL A 39 -20.82 -10.64 8.13
C VAL A 39 -21.36 -12.04 7.94
N SER A 40 -22.69 -12.19 7.98
CA SER A 40 -23.35 -13.50 7.89
C SER A 40 -23.06 -14.24 6.57
N SER A 41 -22.81 -13.50 5.50
CA SER A 41 -22.39 -14.00 4.18
C SER A 41 -21.19 -13.22 3.66
N MET A 42 -19.99 -13.55 4.13
CA MET A 42 -18.75 -12.93 3.62
C MET A 42 -18.58 -13.14 2.11
N SER A 43 -18.98 -14.30 1.57
CA SER A 43 -18.78 -14.70 0.17
C SER A 43 -19.46 -13.83 -0.88
N SER A 44 -20.39 -12.94 -0.49
CA SER A 44 -21.02 -11.99 -1.42
C SER A 44 -20.20 -10.71 -1.62
N ILE A 45 -19.15 -10.49 -0.83
CA ILE A 45 -18.32 -9.28 -0.87
C ILE A 45 -17.28 -9.41 -1.99
N ASP A 46 -17.42 -8.58 -3.01
CA ASP A 46 -16.43 -8.48 -4.09
C ASP A 46 -15.32 -7.49 -3.76
N GLU A 47 -15.58 -6.50 -2.90
CA GLU A 47 -14.66 -5.40 -2.60
C GLU A 47 -14.54 -5.11 -1.11
N ALA A 48 -13.31 -5.08 -0.60
CA ALA A 48 -13.02 -4.74 0.79
C ALA A 48 -11.95 -3.64 0.89
N THR A 49 -12.14 -2.66 1.78
CA THR A 49 -11.13 -1.66 2.13
C THR A 49 -10.99 -1.55 3.63
N VAL A 50 -9.76 -1.58 4.15
CA VAL A 50 -9.48 -1.74 5.57
C VAL A 50 -8.31 -0.86 5.98
N PHE A 51 -8.64 0.28 6.56
CA PHE A 51 -7.68 1.20 7.14
C PHE A 51 -7.67 1.06 8.65
N ARG A 52 -6.46 0.97 9.20
CA ARG A 52 -6.22 1.04 10.64
C ARG A 52 -5.29 2.19 10.93
N SER A 53 -5.53 2.89 12.03
CA SER A 53 -4.66 3.94 12.53
C SER A 53 -3.39 3.35 13.15
N ARG A 54 -2.29 4.08 13.05
CA ARG A 54 -0.95 3.64 13.43
C ARG A 54 -0.70 3.64 14.95
N TYR A 55 -1.53 4.33 15.71
CA TYR A 55 -1.29 4.59 17.14
C TYR A 55 -1.42 3.35 18.03
N TYR A 56 -1.92 2.24 17.50
CA TYR A 56 -1.87 0.97 18.19
C TYR A 56 -0.79 0.12 17.54
N PRO A 57 0.42 0.00 18.15
CA PRO A 57 1.36 -1.04 17.74
C PRO A 57 0.57 -2.33 17.69
N TYR A 58 0.76 -3.16 16.66
CA TYR A 58 0.01 -4.41 16.44
C TYR A 58 -0.16 -5.18 17.77
N VAL A 59 -1.22 -4.86 18.51
CA VAL A 59 -1.57 -5.53 19.74
C VAL A 59 -2.10 -6.86 19.24
N GLN A 60 -1.59 -7.94 19.81
CA GLN A 60 -1.76 -9.34 19.42
C GLN A 60 -3.25 -9.77 19.30
N ASN A 61 -3.98 -9.21 18.35
CA ASN A 61 -5.36 -9.55 18.10
C ASN A 61 -5.35 -10.75 17.18
N PHE A 62 -5.47 -11.92 17.79
CA PHE A 62 -5.62 -13.25 17.18
C PHE A 62 -6.71 -13.31 16.08
N ASP A 63 -7.56 -12.29 15.94
CA ASP A 63 -8.60 -12.22 14.90
C ASP A 63 -8.13 -11.63 13.55
N THR A 64 -6.99 -10.92 13.47
CA THR A 64 -6.58 -10.28 12.19
C THR A 64 -6.33 -11.32 11.08
N ARG A 65 -5.70 -12.44 11.43
CA ARG A 65 -5.45 -13.57 10.51
C ARG A 65 -6.75 -14.19 10.00
N THR A 66 -7.67 -14.54 10.91
CA THR A 66 -8.98 -15.10 10.57
C THR A 66 -9.77 -14.15 9.70
N TRP A 67 -9.74 -12.87 10.05
CA TRP A 67 -10.49 -11.85 9.35
C TRP A 67 -9.97 -11.61 7.92
N ILE A 68 -8.66 -11.53 7.71
CA ILE A 68 -8.09 -11.43 6.36
C ILE A 68 -8.39 -12.69 5.55
N ARG A 69 -8.39 -13.88 6.16
CA ARG A 69 -8.80 -15.14 5.49
C ARG A 69 -10.24 -15.09 5.00
N ASN A 70 -11.15 -14.48 5.76
CA ASN A 70 -12.53 -14.31 5.32
C ASN A 70 -12.66 -13.40 4.09
N LEU A 71 -11.65 -12.59 3.79
CA LEU A 71 -11.59 -11.72 2.61
C LEU A 71 -10.84 -12.34 1.43
N ALA A 72 -10.36 -13.59 1.53
CA ALA A 72 -9.56 -14.24 0.48
C ALA A 72 -10.22 -14.28 -0.91
N HIS A 73 -11.56 -14.25 -0.96
CA HIS A 73 -12.35 -14.35 -2.18
C HIS A 73 -12.57 -13.00 -2.89
N VAL A 74 -12.23 -11.86 -2.26
CA VAL A 74 -12.51 -10.53 -2.82
C VAL A 74 -11.72 -10.31 -4.12
N LYS A 75 -12.32 -9.55 -5.04
CA LYS A 75 -11.68 -9.12 -6.29
C LYS A 75 -10.90 -7.82 -6.12
N LYS A 76 -11.29 -7.00 -5.15
CA LYS A 76 -10.62 -5.73 -4.83
C LYS A 76 -10.32 -5.62 -3.35
N PHE A 77 -9.07 -5.34 -3.02
CA PHE A 77 -8.62 -5.18 -1.64
C PHE A 77 -7.79 -3.92 -1.45
N GLY A 78 -8.25 -3.05 -0.55
CA GLY A 78 -7.60 -1.79 -0.19
C GLY A 78 -7.14 -1.80 1.27
N VAL A 79 -5.90 -1.42 1.55
CA VAL A 79 -5.32 -1.42 2.91
C VAL A 79 -4.31 -0.30 3.07
N ASN A 80 -4.03 0.13 4.31
CA ASN A 80 -2.90 1.03 4.57
C ASN A 80 -1.73 0.30 5.25
N SER A 81 -0.70 1.04 5.68
CA SER A 81 0.60 0.50 6.12
C SER A 81 0.57 -0.60 7.18
N TRP A 82 -0.50 -0.77 7.98
CA TRP A 82 -0.58 -1.89 8.93
C TRP A 82 -0.48 -3.26 8.22
N PHE A 83 -0.93 -3.34 6.96
CA PHE A 83 -0.98 -4.62 6.26
C PHE A 83 0.42 -5.12 5.90
N SER A 84 1.32 -4.25 5.46
CA SER A 84 2.71 -4.64 5.18
C SER A 84 3.45 -5.06 6.45
N GLN A 85 3.19 -4.39 7.58
CA GLN A 85 3.70 -4.80 8.89
C GLN A 85 3.16 -6.17 9.34
N PHE A 86 1.87 -6.41 9.08
CA PHE A 86 1.24 -7.71 9.31
C PHE A 86 1.91 -8.81 8.47
N LEU A 87 2.10 -8.57 7.17
CA LEU A 87 2.75 -9.52 6.26
C LEU A 87 4.19 -9.84 6.70
N ALA A 88 4.97 -8.82 7.07
CA ALA A 88 6.34 -9.00 7.53
C ALA A 88 6.41 -9.90 8.77
N ARG A 89 5.52 -9.68 9.74
CA ARG A 89 5.41 -10.55 10.91
C ARG A 89 4.97 -11.98 10.55
N GLU A 90 4.02 -12.13 9.65
CA GLU A 90 3.53 -13.45 9.22
C GLU A 90 4.62 -14.25 8.52
N TYR A 91 5.50 -13.57 7.79
CA TYR A 91 6.70 -14.14 7.19
C TYR A 91 7.67 -14.65 8.26
N GLU A 92 7.98 -13.82 9.27
CA GLU A 92 8.85 -14.20 10.41
C GLU A 92 8.30 -15.40 11.21
N VAL A 93 6.98 -15.46 11.44
CA VAL A 93 6.37 -16.46 12.33
C VAL A 93 6.09 -17.80 11.65
N ASN A 94 5.67 -17.80 10.37
CA ASN A 94 5.18 -19.04 9.73
C ASN A 94 5.99 -19.46 8.48
N ASN A 95 7.01 -18.69 8.08
CA ASN A 95 7.93 -18.96 6.97
C ASN A 95 7.28 -19.31 5.61
N ASN A 96 6.00 -19.00 5.42
CA ASN A 96 5.22 -19.38 4.23
C ASN A 96 4.54 -18.19 3.53
N GLY A 97 4.80 -16.95 3.99
CA GLY A 97 4.13 -15.76 3.49
C GLY A 97 2.60 -15.82 3.64
N TRP A 98 1.88 -14.97 2.89
CA TRP A 98 0.42 -14.87 2.96
C TRP A 98 -0.25 -15.12 1.60
N LYS A 99 -0.35 -16.41 1.24
CA LYS A 99 -0.78 -16.86 -0.11
C LYS A 99 -2.23 -17.33 -0.13
N ILE A 100 -3.18 -16.39 -0.05
CA ILE A 100 -4.61 -16.76 0.05
C ILE A 100 -5.54 -16.06 -0.95
N PHE A 101 -5.05 -15.03 -1.64
CA PHE A 101 -5.88 -14.18 -2.51
C PHE A 101 -5.80 -14.62 -3.97
N GLU A 102 -6.53 -15.70 -4.30
CA GLU A 102 -6.50 -16.26 -5.65
C GLU A 102 -7.30 -15.42 -6.66
N ASN A 103 -8.37 -14.74 -6.21
CA ASN A 103 -9.30 -13.99 -7.06
C ASN A 103 -9.02 -12.48 -7.11
N LEU A 104 -8.01 -12.01 -6.39
CA LEU A 104 -7.71 -10.59 -6.27
C LEU A 104 -7.22 -10.03 -7.60
N LYS A 105 -8.00 -9.10 -8.17
CA LYS A 105 -7.70 -8.41 -9.44
C LYS A 105 -7.12 -7.02 -9.21
N VAL A 106 -7.54 -6.35 -8.14
CA VAL A 106 -7.12 -4.97 -7.83
C VAL A 106 -6.64 -4.89 -6.39
N PHE A 107 -5.39 -4.50 -6.21
CA PHE A 107 -4.83 -4.22 -4.90
C PHE A 107 -4.53 -2.73 -4.76
N ALA A 108 -4.95 -2.14 -3.64
CA ALA A 108 -4.71 -0.73 -3.33
C ALA A 108 -4.02 -0.59 -1.96
N TRP A 109 -2.85 0.07 -1.93
CA TRP A 109 -2.08 0.28 -0.71
C TRP A 109 -1.85 1.76 -0.43
N PHE A 110 -2.00 2.14 0.83
CA PHE A 110 -1.96 3.54 1.28
C PHE A 110 -0.98 3.75 2.44
N GLY A 111 -0.20 4.83 2.41
CA GLY A 111 0.69 5.25 3.49
C GLY A 111 2.16 5.22 3.12
N PRO A 112 3.07 5.54 4.06
CA PRO A 112 4.50 5.52 3.80
C PRO A 112 5.11 4.12 3.99
N LEU A 113 6.23 3.91 3.30
CA LEU A 113 7.11 2.75 3.47
C LEU A 113 8.14 3.06 4.55
N GLU A 114 8.01 2.44 5.72
CA GLU A 114 8.88 2.74 6.87
C GLU A 114 10.09 1.82 6.97
N LYS A 115 9.89 0.53 6.67
CA LYS A 115 10.89 -0.52 6.84
C LYS A 115 11.06 -1.32 5.56
N GLU A 116 12.28 -1.76 5.34
CA GLU A 116 12.63 -2.62 4.21
C GLU A 116 11.91 -3.97 4.26
N CYS A 117 11.78 -4.57 5.46
CA CYS A 117 11.04 -5.83 5.63
C CYS A 117 9.56 -5.72 5.26
N ASP A 118 8.92 -4.57 5.51
CA ASP A 118 7.53 -4.31 5.13
C ASP A 118 7.36 -4.32 3.60
N LEU A 119 8.34 -3.76 2.89
CA LEU A 119 8.37 -3.72 1.42
C LEU A 119 8.60 -5.11 0.83
N ILE A 120 9.56 -5.86 1.37
CA ILE A 120 9.83 -7.25 0.96
C ILE A 120 8.57 -8.10 1.12
N ALA A 121 7.92 -8.02 2.28
CA ALA A 121 6.72 -8.78 2.56
C ALA A 121 5.54 -8.37 1.67
N LEU A 122 5.42 -7.08 1.35
CA LEU A 122 4.40 -6.59 0.43
C LEU A 122 4.63 -7.10 -1.00
N ILE A 123 5.86 -7.06 -1.51
CA ILE A 123 6.20 -7.60 -2.84
C ILE A 123 5.93 -9.10 -2.89
N ASP A 124 6.35 -9.83 -1.86
CA ASP A 124 6.11 -11.27 -1.76
C ASP A 124 4.62 -11.60 -1.82
N PHE A 125 3.79 -10.88 -1.06
CA PHE A 125 2.34 -11.02 -1.12
C PHE A 125 1.77 -10.80 -2.52
N LEU A 126 2.19 -9.74 -3.22
CA LEU A 126 1.68 -9.38 -4.54
C LEU A 126 1.99 -10.47 -5.59
N VAL A 127 3.21 -11.03 -5.54
CA VAL A 127 3.64 -12.13 -6.42
C VAL A 127 2.79 -13.38 -6.23
N HIS A 128 2.20 -13.57 -5.06
CA HIS A 128 1.31 -14.71 -4.77
C HIS A 128 -0.17 -14.46 -5.06
N CYS A 129 -0.50 -13.35 -5.75
CA CYS A 129 -1.86 -13.04 -6.18
C CYS A 129 -1.99 -13.33 -7.69
N PRO A 130 -2.34 -14.55 -8.12
CA PRO A 130 -2.25 -14.97 -9.51
C PRO A 130 -3.20 -14.21 -10.44
N SER A 131 -4.34 -13.73 -9.95
CA SER A 131 -5.31 -12.97 -10.75
C SER A 131 -5.07 -11.45 -10.74
N LEU A 132 -3.96 -10.98 -10.17
CA LEU A 132 -3.73 -9.55 -9.95
C LEU A 132 -3.46 -8.83 -11.28
N GLU A 133 -4.34 -7.89 -11.61
CA GLU A 133 -4.31 -7.13 -12.87
C GLU A 133 -3.87 -5.67 -12.65
N LYS A 134 -4.16 -5.11 -11.46
CA LYS A 134 -3.94 -3.69 -11.15
C LYS A 134 -3.41 -3.48 -9.73
N ILE A 135 -2.41 -2.62 -9.63
CA ILE A 135 -1.86 -2.12 -8.36
C ILE A 135 -2.08 -0.61 -8.28
N GLU A 136 -2.64 -0.15 -7.16
CA GLU A 136 -2.77 1.25 -6.80
C GLU A 136 -1.95 1.51 -5.53
N ILE A 137 -1.10 2.53 -5.56
CA ILE A 137 -0.25 2.94 -4.45
C ILE A 137 -0.51 4.41 -4.18
N ASP A 138 -0.72 4.78 -2.92
CA ASP A 138 -0.83 6.17 -2.50
C ASP A 138 0.10 6.41 -1.31
N PHE A 139 1.16 7.17 -1.54
CA PHE A 139 2.14 7.47 -0.49
C PHE A 139 1.68 8.58 0.47
N ARG A 140 0.44 9.10 0.34
CA ARG A 140 -0.10 10.00 1.36
C ARG A 140 -0.11 9.35 2.71
N PHE A 141 0.38 10.11 3.67
CA PHE A 141 0.11 9.85 5.05
C PHE A 141 -1.26 10.42 5.39
N SER A 142 -2.20 9.56 5.77
CA SER A 142 -3.58 9.91 6.11
C SER A 142 -3.75 10.79 7.36
N PHE A 143 -2.71 11.51 7.80
CA PHE A 143 -2.72 12.28 9.04
C PHE A 143 -1.89 13.59 9.02
N TRP A 144 -1.01 13.80 8.04
CA TRP A 144 -0.12 14.99 8.05
C TRP A 144 -0.61 16.17 7.20
N GLU A 145 -1.54 15.96 6.26
CA GLU A 145 -2.12 17.09 5.50
C GLU A 145 -3.05 17.97 6.36
N GLU A 146 -3.60 17.45 7.46
CA GLU A 146 -4.53 18.21 8.32
C GLU A 146 -3.88 18.82 9.57
N ALA A 147 -2.75 18.28 10.04
CA ALA A 147 -2.21 18.63 11.37
C ALA A 147 -1.11 19.70 11.38
N GLY A 148 -0.58 20.14 10.22
CA GLY A 148 0.48 21.17 10.17
C GLY A 148 1.78 20.80 10.91
N GLU A 149 1.90 19.57 11.42
CA GLU A 149 3.01 19.13 12.24
C GLU A 149 3.95 18.15 11.51
N HIS A 150 5.13 18.05 12.10
CA HIS A 150 6.39 17.64 11.52
C HIS A 150 6.40 16.31 10.75
N ARG A 151 6.94 16.35 9.52
CA ARG A 151 7.30 15.18 8.73
C ARG A 151 8.44 14.43 9.44
N PRO A 152 8.33 13.13 9.70
CA PRO A 152 9.46 12.41 10.23
C PRO A 152 10.46 12.07 9.10
N PRO A 153 11.75 11.93 9.42
CA PRO A 153 12.81 11.64 8.46
C PRO A 153 12.70 10.16 8.02
N PHE A 154 11.79 9.88 7.08
CA PHE A 154 11.47 8.52 6.64
C PHE A 154 11.89 8.24 5.19
N ALA A 155 13.08 8.69 4.81
CA ALA A 155 13.78 7.98 3.75
C ALA A 155 14.38 6.73 4.39
N LEU A 156 14.23 5.55 3.77
CA LEU A 156 15.17 4.46 4.02
C LEU A 156 16.57 5.03 3.73
N GLU A 157 17.32 5.39 4.77
CA GLU A 157 18.69 5.90 4.61
C GLU A 157 19.60 4.80 4.05
N ARG A 158 19.22 3.54 4.26
CA ARG A 158 19.95 2.38 3.77
C ARG A 158 19.45 2.00 2.38
N PRO A 159 20.37 1.69 1.43
CA PRO A 159 20.01 1.06 0.16
C PRO A 159 19.15 -0.16 0.44
N PHE A 160 18.16 -0.39 -0.41
CA PHE A 160 17.52 -1.70 -0.50
C PHE A 160 18.63 -2.72 -0.79
N VAL A 161 18.86 -3.65 0.12
CA VAL A 161 19.76 -4.78 -0.10
C VAL A 161 18.84 -5.97 -0.19
N GLU A 162 18.75 -6.56 -1.39
CA GLU A 162 18.27 -7.94 -1.51
C GLU A 162 19.15 -8.79 -0.60
N ASN A 163 18.70 -9.04 0.63
CA ASN A 163 19.44 -9.86 1.58
C ASN A 163 19.61 -11.23 0.94
N SER A 164 20.86 -11.55 0.61
CA SER A 164 21.31 -12.84 0.10
C SER A 164 21.40 -13.91 1.20
N GLY A 165 20.81 -13.67 2.37
CA GLY A 165 20.72 -14.62 3.49
C GLY A 165 19.30 -15.15 3.66
N ASP A 166 19.13 -16.47 3.47
CA ASP A 166 18.09 -17.43 3.91
C ASP A 166 16.60 -17.04 3.93
N GLY A 167 16.23 -15.85 3.46
CA GLY A 167 14.86 -15.36 3.37
C GLY A 167 14.66 -14.56 2.09
N GLN A 168 15.16 -15.06 0.96
CA GLN A 168 14.99 -14.42 -0.33
C GLN A 168 13.50 -14.12 -0.59
N PRO A 169 13.13 -12.88 -0.95
CA PRO A 169 11.83 -12.61 -1.55
C PRO A 169 11.65 -13.54 -2.75
N THR A 170 10.47 -14.16 -2.85
CA THR A 170 10.21 -15.19 -3.85
C THR A 170 10.59 -14.72 -5.27
N VAL A 171 11.22 -15.61 -6.05
CA VAL A 171 11.64 -15.44 -7.46
C VAL A 171 10.43 -15.38 -8.41
N GLY A 172 9.28 -14.89 -7.94
CA GLY A 172 8.07 -14.84 -8.74
C GLY A 172 7.87 -13.48 -9.42
N PHE A 173 7.03 -13.53 -10.44
CA PHE A 173 6.68 -12.42 -11.31
C PHE A 173 5.23 -11.98 -11.07
N LEU A 174 4.92 -10.76 -11.50
CA LEU A 174 3.58 -10.19 -11.50
C LEU A 174 2.98 -10.42 -12.89
N ASP A 175 2.70 -11.68 -13.20
CA ASP A 175 2.45 -12.18 -14.56
C ASP A 175 1.21 -11.58 -15.26
N ASN A 176 0.26 -11.06 -14.48
CA ASN A 176 -0.99 -10.51 -14.99
C ASN A 176 -1.15 -9.00 -14.76
N VAL A 177 -0.18 -8.35 -14.10
CA VAL A 177 -0.29 -6.93 -13.74
C VAL A 177 -0.05 -6.07 -14.98
N LYS A 178 -1.14 -5.48 -15.46
CA LYS A 178 -1.15 -4.59 -16.64
C LYS A 178 -1.03 -3.13 -16.26
N LYS A 179 -1.47 -2.76 -15.05
CA LYS A 179 -1.55 -1.35 -14.64
C LYS A 179 -1.04 -1.12 -13.23
N ILE A 180 -0.11 -0.19 -13.11
CA ILE A 180 0.36 0.35 -11.83
C ILE A 180 0.03 1.85 -11.79
N ILE A 181 -0.65 2.29 -10.75
CA ILE A 181 -0.97 3.70 -10.51
C ILE A 181 -0.37 4.12 -9.18
N ILE A 182 0.37 5.23 -9.20
CA ILE A 182 1.07 5.77 -8.04
C ILE A 182 0.62 7.20 -7.83
N HIS A 183 -0.01 7.42 -6.69
CA HIS A 183 -0.47 8.71 -6.21
C HIS A 183 0.50 9.26 -5.17
N HIS A 184 0.63 10.59 -5.16
CA HIS A 184 1.44 11.34 -4.19
C HIS A 184 2.88 10.83 -4.05
N PHE A 185 3.52 10.57 -5.20
CA PHE A 185 4.91 10.16 -5.26
C PHE A 185 5.82 11.35 -4.95
N PHE A 186 6.69 11.24 -3.95
CA PHE A 186 7.59 12.32 -3.54
C PHE A 186 9.00 12.19 -4.13
N GLY A 187 9.30 11.07 -4.80
CA GLY A 187 10.60 10.83 -5.43
C GLY A 187 11.65 10.33 -4.46
N TYR A 188 11.23 9.78 -3.31
CA TYR A 188 12.19 9.23 -2.35
C TYR A 188 12.86 7.98 -2.88
N LYS A 189 14.10 7.74 -2.41
CA LYS A 189 14.86 6.56 -2.79
C LYS A 189 14.08 5.26 -2.51
N SER A 190 13.41 5.16 -1.36
CA SER A 190 12.57 4.01 -1.01
C SER A 190 11.39 3.81 -1.96
N GLU A 191 10.72 4.90 -2.35
CA GLU A 191 9.62 4.86 -3.32
C GLU A 191 10.13 4.46 -4.71
N ILE A 192 11.25 5.05 -5.17
CA ILE A 192 11.86 4.72 -6.45
C ILE A 192 12.28 3.25 -6.50
N GLU A 193 12.95 2.74 -5.46
CA GLU A 193 13.32 1.33 -5.40
C GLU A 193 12.09 0.44 -5.39
N PHE A 194 11.03 0.77 -4.65
CA PHE A 194 9.78 0.00 -4.69
C PHE A 194 9.20 -0.09 -6.11
N ILE A 195 9.13 1.05 -6.80
CA ILE A 195 8.63 1.15 -8.17
C ILE A 195 9.45 0.31 -9.12
N LYS A 196 10.78 0.40 -9.01
CA LYS A 196 11.71 -0.40 -9.79
C LYS A 196 11.47 -1.89 -9.61
N HIS A 197 11.29 -2.37 -8.38
CA HIS A 197 10.99 -3.79 -8.15
C HIS A 197 9.66 -4.23 -8.77
N LEU A 198 8.61 -3.39 -8.68
CA LEU A 198 7.34 -3.68 -9.33
C LEU A 198 7.48 -3.75 -10.85
N MET A 199 8.20 -2.81 -11.46
CA MET A 199 8.43 -2.76 -12.91
C MET A 199 9.30 -3.93 -13.42
N GLN A 200 10.26 -4.38 -12.61
CA GLN A 200 11.10 -5.53 -12.92
C GLN A 200 10.35 -6.86 -12.81
N LYS A 201 9.31 -6.94 -11.98
CA LYS A 201 8.48 -8.15 -11.81
C LYS A 201 7.26 -8.19 -12.71
N ALA A 202 6.72 -7.04 -13.13
CA ALA A 202 5.52 -6.95 -13.97
C ALA A 202 5.84 -7.13 -15.46
N VAL A 203 5.86 -8.39 -15.91
CA VAL A 203 6.27 -8.80 -17.26
C VAL A 203 5.32 -8.35 -18.37
N VAL A 204 4.03 -8.18 -18.07
CA VAL A 204 3.01 -7.72 -19.03
C VAL A 204 2.51 -6.31 -18.73
N LEU A 205 3.31 -5.52 -18.01
CA LEU A 205 2.93 -4.15 -17.67
C LEU A 205 2.66 -3.34 -18.95
N GLU A 206 1.48 -2.74 -19.02
CA GLU A 206 1.04 -1.89 -20.14
C GLU A 206 1.09 -0.41 -19.73
N THR A 207 0.75 -0.09 -18.49
CA THR A 207 0.64 1.30 -18.00
C THR A 207 1.26 1.46 -16.62
N LEU A 208 2.16 2.43 -16.51
CA LEU A 208 2.63 3.00 -15.25
C LEU A 208 2.26 4.48 -15.19
N SER A 209 1.43 4.87 -14.23
CA SER A 209 1.04 6.27 -14.02
C SER A 209 1.55 6.77 -12.70
N LEU A 210 2.36 7.82 -12.70
CA LEU A 210 2.88 8.46 -11.49
C LEU A 210 2.35 9.89 -11.37
N THR A 211 1.85 10.25 -10.19
CA THR A 211 1.55 11.63 -9.82
C THR A 211 2.60 12.12 -8.84
N TYR A 212 3.57 12.87 -9.34
CA TYR A 212 4.66 13.44 -8.56
C TYR A 212 4.20 14.69 -7.82
N HIS A 213 4.31 14.61 -6.51
CA HIS A 213 3.90 15.63 -5.56
C HIS A 213 5.12 16.31 -4.98
N ARG A 214 5.38 17.54 -5.41
CA ARG A 214 6.45 18.35 -4.85
C ARG A 214 5.87 19.26 -3.78
N LEU A 215 6.44 19.16 -2.58
CA LEU A 215 6.20 20.14 -1.53
C LEU A 215 7.21 21.29 -1.75
N GLU A 216 6.71 22.44 -2.18
CA GLU A 216 7.50 23.68 -2.17
C GLU A 216 7.47 24.22 -0.74
N PHE A 217 8.55 23.99 0.01
CA PHE A 217 8.73 24.57 1.33
C PHE A 217 9.38 25.94 1.22
N ASN A 218 8.89 26.92 1.99
CA ASN A 218 9.56 28.20 2.14
C ASN A 218 10.88 27.98 2.92
N PRO A 219 12.05 28.24 2.31
CA PRO A 219 13.34 28.02 2.97
C PRO A 219 13.56 28.93 4.19
N GLU A 220 12.84 30.05 4.32
CA GLU A 220 12.96 30.95 5.48
C GLU A 220 12.35 30.38 6.76
N SER A 221 11.51 29.35 6.66
CA SER A 221 10.75 28.80 7.80
C SER A 221 11.46 27.67 8.55
N PHE A 222 12.62 27.17 8.09
CA PHE A 222 13.22 25.96 8.65
C PHE A 222 14.74 26.01 8.81
N SER A 223 15.19 25.76 10.05
CA SER A 223 16.59 25.75 10.49
C SER A 223 17.14 24.35 10.82
N ARG A 224 16.49 23.25 10.39
CA ARG A 224 16.94 21.89 10.73
C ARG A 224 16.81 20.89 9.58
N GLY A 225 17.91 20.62 8.87
CA GLY A 225 18.30 19.29 8.35
C GLY A 225 17.35 18.46 7.48
N PHE A 226 16.25 19.01 6.93
CA PHE A 226 15.35 18.23 6.07
C PHE A 226 15.92 18.10 4.66
N THR A 227 15.85 16.88 4.11
CA THR A 227 16.15 16.63 2.69
C THR A 227 14.98 17.15 1.85
N SER A 228 15.26 18.12 1.00
CA SER A 228 14.32 18.59 -0.01
C SER A 228 13.90 17.43 -0.91
N CYS A 229 12.65 17.42 -1.37
CA CYS A 229 12.24 16.47 -2.41
C CYS A 229 13.13 16.70 -3.63
N PRO A 230 13.69 15.63 -4.25
CA PRO A 230 14.57 15.79 -5.40
C PRO A 230 13.86 16.51 -6.55
N PRO A 231 14.55 17.34 -7.33
CA PRO A 231 14.00 18.01 -8.51
C PRO A 231 13.21 17.05 -9.41
N LYS A 232 12.09 17.52 -9.94
CA LYS A 232 11.21 16.73 -10.80
C LYS A 232 12.00 16.11 -11.95
N GLU A 233 12.87 16.89 -12.58
CA GLU A 233 13.65 16.51 -13.75
C GLU A 233 14.55 15.30 -13.45
N LEU A 234 15.21 15.30 -12.29
CA LEU A 234 16.05 14.19 -11.84
C LEU A 234 15.22 12.95 -11.53
N VAL A 235 14.09 13.11 -10.84
CA VAL A 235 13.18 11.99 -10.55
C VAL A 235 12.62 11.40 -11.84
N GLN A 236 12.24 12.25 -12.77
CA GLN A 236 11.72 11.87 -14.06
C GLN A 236 12.78 11.08 -14.86
N GLU A 237 14.00 11.60 -14.97
CA GLU A 237 15.11 10.90 -15.63
C GLU A 237 15.37 9.52 -15.01
N VAL A 238 15.34 9.41 -13.68
CA VAL A 238 15.47 8.12 -12.98
C VAL A 238 14.34 7.17 -13.33
N ILE A 239 13.08 7.60 -13.29
CA ILE A 239 11.93 6.74 -13.60
C ILE A 239 11.94 6.29 -15.07
N PHE A 240 12.25 7.19 -16.01
CA PHE A 240 12.29 6.86 -17.44
C PHE A 240 13.51 6.01 -17.83
N SER A 241 14.56 5.99 -17.01
CA SER A 241 15.72 5.09 -17.19
C SER A 241 15.57 3.73 -16.52
N LEU A 242 14.49 3.51 -15.74
CA LEU A 242 14.23 2.21 -15.12
C LEU A 242 14.04 1.14 -16.21
N SER A 243 14.76 0.03 -16.06
CA SER A 243 14.52 -1.16 -16.86
C SER A 243 13.17 -1.76 -16.50
N THR A 244 12.32 -1.92 -17.51
CA THR A 244 11.04 -2.62 -17.41
C THR A 244 11.19 -4.07 -17.86
N ALA A 245 10.45 -4.98 -17.27
CA ALA A 245 10.34 -6.34 -17.80
C ALA A 245 9.61 -6.38 -19.16
N SER A 246 8.73 -5.40 -19.40
CA SER A 246 8.00 -5.20 -20.66
C SER A 246 8.63 -4.09 -21.50
N SER A 247 8.86 -4.32 -22.79
CA SER A 247 9.41 -3.30 -23.72
C SER A 247 8.40 -2.23 -24.15
N ASN A 248 7.11 -2.39 -23.80
CA ASN A 248 6.00 -1.57 -24.32
C ASN A 248 5.23 -0.81 -23.22
N VAL A 249 5.86 -0.53 -22.08
CA VAL A 249 5.21 0.18 -20.97
C VAL A 249 4.97 1.64 -21.33
N HIS A 250 3.72 2.10 -21.27
CA HIS A 250 3.40 3.51 -21.29
C HIS A 250 3.60 4.12 -19.91
N ILE A 251 4.59 5.01 -19.77
CA ILE A 251 4.86 5.75 -18.53
C ILE A 251 4.27 7.15 -18.63
N SER A 252 3.27 7.45 -17.80
CA SER A 252 2.74 8.80 -17.64
C SER A 252 3.22 9.42 -16.32
N PHE A 253 3.74 10.64 -16.41
CA PHE A 253 4.26 11.38 -15.26
C PHE A 253 3.50 12.70 -15.13
N HIS A 254 2.60 12.75 -14.15
CA HIS A 254 1.83 13.94 -13.80
C HIS A 254 2.53 14.70 -12.69
N HIS A 255 2.46 16.03 -12.73
CA HIS A 255 3.04 16.87 -11.69
C HIS A 255 1.95 17.75 -11.07
N THR A 256 1.88 17.72 -9.74
CA THR A 256 0.98 18.58 -8.96
C THR A 256 1.80 19.48 -8.05
N TYR A 257 1.49 20.78 -8.06
CA TYR A 257 2.05 21.75 -7.14
C TYR A 257 1.10 21.93 -5.96
N HIS A 258 1.63 21.84 -4.74
CA HIS A 258 0.95 22.31 -3.56
C HIS A 258 1.80 23.42 -2.93
N LYS A 259 1.34 24.65 -3.04
CA LYS A 259 1.87 25.74 -2.22
C LYS A 259 1.31 25.56 -0.82
N LEU A 260 2.17 25.25 0.14
CA LEU A 260 1.80 25.39 1.54
C LEU A 260 1.72 26.89 1.81
N GLY A 261 0.49 27.42 1.87
CA GLY A 261 0.25 28.79 2.29
C GLY A 261 0.58 28.89 3.77
N PHE A 262 1.69 29.55 4.08
CA PHE A 262 1.98 30.09 5.41
C PHE A 262 1.89 31.61 5.32
#